data_AF-A0AAD5YYR8-F1
#
_entry.id   AF-A0AAD5YYR8-F1
#
_cell.length_a   1.000
_cell.length_b   1.000
_cell.length_c   1.000
_cell.angle_alpha   90.00
_cell.angle_beta   90.00
_cell.angle_gamma   90.00
#
_symmetry.space_group_name_H-M   'P 1'
#
loop_
_entity.id
_entity.type
_entity.pdbx_description
1 polymer ?
#
loop_
_entity_poly.entity_id
_entity_poly.type
_entity_poly.pdbx_seq_one_letter_code
_entity_poly.pdbx_strand_id
1 'polypeptide(L)'
;MEQPLSMSVSRQTDMGGREEANQAKVLKQLAAQGTPGAMLDAKEPAIGKSAVAQTAAEELKAQGLLGGVAKDPLILERSRRLQSEELIVTPSLFLQSRQHLVIVLDGHDECANRDAQCEFVNMISHYVRMDGCGLRFRWIISSRPEPHLRVIFSTQDCQLVCVYKTLEINDSEVQENAWRILENGFAEIRDTYPDQVAYDWPNSSVIRVLAERASGHLGFVSFLLRFIGDKYYDNPSGKLDVCLRFLEQTNAQDFSNPLQALDLLYSRILSDIPANILSTTQRLLGLIILYGDSKCSAVVLANFLGLDRPSFYSSLQCLHSVLLVPPASEAAEKPIRIYHASFSDYLKDPSRSHGSLFWMRVQFILTLHVKDSSDFNTLIDSPLQVTFPDLVPK
;
A
#
# COMPACT_ATOMS: atom_id res chain seq x y z
N MET A 1 52.84 18.13 4.86
CA MET A 1 52.04 18.93 3.91
C MET A 1 51.52 17.95 2.87
N GLU A 2 50.38 17.35 3.15
CA GLU A 2 49.73 16.40 2.24
C GLU A 2 48.25 16.76 2.15
N GLN A 3 47.77 16.92 0.92
CA GLN A 3 46.38 16.67 0.53
C GLN A 3 46.43 16.01 -0.84
N PRO A 4 45.57 15.00 -1.07
CA PRO A 4 44.78 15.02 -2.29
C PRO A 4 43.28 14.85 -2.00
N LEU A 5 42.52 15.40 -2.94
CA LEU A 5 41.06 15.40 -3.04
C LEU A 5 40.45 13.99 -2.97
N SER A 6 39.34 13.86 -2.23
CA SER A 6 38.37 12.77 -2.42
C SER A 6 36.97 13.36 -2.68
N MET A 7 36.39 13.00 -3.82
CA MET A 7 34.98 13.19 -4.15
C MET A 7 34.09 12.43 -3.16
N SER A 8 33.15 13.13 -2.52
CA SER A 8 32.08 12.54 -1.72
C SER A 8 30.82 12.34 -2.56
N VAL A 9 30.40 11.08 -2.69
CA VAL A 9 29.12 10.67 -3.25
C VAL A 9 28.03 10.90 -2.19
N SER A 10 27.05 11.75 -2.50
CA SER A 10 25.89 12.03 -1.65
C SER A 10 25.01 10.79 -1.49
N ARG A 11 24.84 10.33 -0.25
CA ARG A 11 23.88 9.28 0.13
C ARG A 11 22.51 9.92 0.37
N GLN A 12 21.54 9.61 -0.49
CA GLN A 12 20.11 9.74 -0.18
C GLN A 12 19.76 8.76 0.94
N THR A 13 19.19 9.26 2.04
CA THR A 13 18.73 8.43 3.17
C THR A 13 17.29 8.00 2.95
N ASP A 14 17.16 6.67 3.03
CA ASP A 14 16.04 5.81 2.69
C ASP A 14 15.13 5.64 3.92
N MET A 15 13.96 6.28 3.87
CA MET A 15 12.90 6.18 4.89
C MET A 15 11.95 5.00 4.64
N GLY A 16 11.96 4.42 3.43
CA GLY A 16 11.24 3.19 3.11
C GLY A 16 11.91 1.95 3.70
N GLY A 17 13.24 1.97 3.79
CA GLY A 17 14.04 0.84 4.28
C GLY A 17 13.84 0.45 5.75
N ARG A 18 13.18 1.24 6.60
CA ARG A 18 13.02 0.93 8.05
C ARG A 18 11.77 0.12 8.40
N GLU A 19 10.66 0.33 7.69
CA GLU A 19 9.49 -0.58 7.78
C GLU A 19 9.82 -1.93 7.13
N GLU A 20 10.51 -1.91 5.98
CA GLU A 20 11.11 -3.10 5.37
C GLU A 20 12.14 -3.75 6.29
N ALA A 21 12.95 -2.99 7.04
CA ALA A 21 13.87 -3.57 8.01
C ALA A 21 13.16 -4.31 9.14
N ASN A 22 11.97 -3.89 9.58
CA ASN A 22 11.21 -4.60 10.61
C ASN A 22 10.55 -5.88 10.07
N GLN A 23 9.99 -5.84 8.86
CA GLN A 23 9.53 -7.06 8.17
C GLN A 23 10.69 -8.02 7.87
N ALA A 24 11.83 -7.49 7.42
CA ALA A 24 13.07 -8.23 7.23
C ALA A 24 13.65 -8.74 8.55
N LYS A 25 13.39 -8.11 9.70
CA LYS A 25 13.83 -8.57 11.03
C LYS A 25 12.99 -9.75 11.50
N VAL A 26 11.68 -9.73 11.26
CA VAL A 26 10.77 -10.87 11.49
C VAL A 26 11.13 -12.02 10.55
N LEU A 27 11.36 -11.73 9.26
CA LEU A 27 11.82 -12.73 8.28
C LEU A 27 13.23 -13.26 8.59
N LYS A 28 14.14 -12.45 9.14
CA LYS A 28 15.46 -12.88 9.63
C LYS A 28 15.38 -13.70 10.92
N GLN A 29 14.44 -13.42 11.82
CA GLN A 29 14.18 -14.27 12.99
C GLN A 29 13.60 -15.63 12.56
N LEU A 30 12.78 -15.67 11.50
CA LEU A 30 12.29 -16.90 10.90
C LEU A 30 13.37 -17.64 10.08
N ALA A 31 14.26 -16.91 9.40
CA ALA A 31 15.42 -17.46 8.69
C ALA A 31 16.56 -17.90 9.62
N ALA A 32 16.64 -17.38 10.85
CA ALA A 32 17.59 -17.86 11.86
C ALA A 32 17.30 -19.31 12.30
N GLN A 33 16.15 -19.87 11.92
CA GLN A 33 15.80 -21.29 12.07
C GLN A 33 16.05 -22.13 10.79
N GLY A 34 16.69 -21.58 9.75
CA GLY A 34 17.06 -22.32 8.54
C GLY A 34 17.77 -21.47 7.47
N THR A 35 18.95 -21.93 7.04
CA THR A 35 19.91 -21.34 6.09
C THR A 35 19.36 -20.74 4.77
N PRO A 36 20.10 -19.83 4.10
CA PRO A 36 19.58 -18.70 3.31
C PRO A 36 19.10 -19.05 1.90
N GLY A 37 17.98 -18.42 1.49
CA GLY A 37 17.44 -18.39 0.13
C GLY A 37 17.29 -16.93 -0.37
N ALA A 38 17.29 -16.76 -1.69
CA ALA A 38 17.44 -15.49 -2.40
C ALA A 38 16.52 -14.36 -1.89
N MET A 39 17.14 -13.23 -1.57
CA MET A 39 16.50 -11.99 -1.14
C MET A 39 16.32 -11.11 -2.39
N LEU A 40 15.09 -10.95 -2.87
CA LEU A 40 14.76 -9.96 -3.90
C LEU A 40 14.45 -8.64 -3.19
N ASP A 41 15.40 -7.73 -3.28
CA ASP A 41 15.38 -6.38 -2.71
C ASP A 41 14.40 -5.53 -3.53
N ALA A 42 13.24 -5.20 -2.96
CA ALA A 42 12.22 -4.36 -3.58
C ALA A 42 12.45 -2.90 -3.16
N LYS A 43 13.34 -2.18 -3.84
CA LYS A 43 13.43 -0.72 -3.68
C LYS A 43 12.30 -0.03 -4.44
N GLU A 44 11.25 0.38 -3.72
CA GLU A 44 10.44 1.61 -3.87
C GLU A 44 8.97 1.38 -3.45
N PRO A 45 8.35 2.35 -2.73
CA PRO A 45 7.07 2.15 -2.08
C PRO A 45 5.91 2.16 -3.08
N ALA A 46 4.93 1.27 -2.83
CA ALA A 46 3.65 1.12 -3.55
C ALA A 46 3.66 0.30 -4.86
N ILE A 47 4.58 -0.65 -4.99
CA ILE A 47 4.63 -1.67 -6.07
C ILE A 47 4.01 -3.02 -5.61
N GLY A 48 3.62 -3.12 -4.34
CA GLY A 48 3.61 -4.36 -3.55
C GLY A 48 2.66 -5.51 -3.93
N LYS A 49 1.60 -5.32 -4.72
CA LYS A 49 0.68 -6.43 -5.06
C LYS A 49 0.77 -6.86 -6.53
N SER A 50 0.63 -5.93 -7.48
CA SER A 50 0.63 -6.25 -8.91
C SER A 50 2.02 -6.63 -9.45
N ALA A 51 3.06 -5.91 -9.05
CA ALA A 51 4.41 -6.18 -9.54
C ALA A 51 5.11 -7.29 -8.74
N VAL A 52 4.69 -7.57 -7.51
CA VAL A 52 5.08 -8.82 -6.81
C VAL A 52 4.44 -10.01 -7.52
N ALA A 53 3.17 -9.93 -7.95
CA ALA A 53 2.55 -10.98 -8.74
C ALA A 53 3.19 -11.15 -10.13
N GLN A 54 3.56 -10.06 -10.80
CA GLN A 54 4.28 -10.13 -12.09
C GLN A 54 5.71 -10.65 -11.94
N THR A 55 6.47 -10.16 -10.96
CA THR A 55 7.84 -10.65 -10.69
C THR A 55 7.82 -12.11 -10.26
N ALA A 56 6.85 -12.49 -9.40
CA ALA A 56 6.65 -13.89 -9.05
C ALA A 56 6.27 -14.71 -10.29
N ALA A 57 5.36 -14.24 -11.15
CA ALA A 57 5.02 -14.92 -12.38
C ALA A 57 6.22 -15.04 -13.34
N GLU A 58 7.06 -14.01 -13.47
CA GLU A 58 8.27 -14.04 -14.30
C GLU A 58 9.32 -14.99 -13.75
N GLU A 59 9.51 -15.04 -12.43
CA GLU A 59 10.41 -15.97 -11.76
C GLU A 59 9.88 -17.41 -11.86
N LEU A 60 8.57 -17.62 -11.67
CA LEU A 60 7.91 -18.91 -11.89
C LEU A 60 8.01 -19.32 -13.37
N LYS A 61 7.96 -18.38 -14.31
CA LYS A 61 8.19 -18.62 -15.75
C LYS A 61 9.64 -19.00 -16.04
N ALA A 62 10.60 -18.29 -15.46
CA ALA A 62 12.03 -18.54 -15.59
C ALA A 62 12.42 -19.91 -15.01
N GLN A 63 11.73 -20.34 -13.96
CA GLN A 63 11.85 -21.67 -13.36
C GLN A 63 11.04 -22.76 -14.11
N GLY A 64 10.37 -22.43 -15.21
CA GLY A 64 9.63 -23.38 -16.05
C GLY A 64 8.26 -23.81 -15.50
N LEU A 65 7.79 -23.21 -14.41
CA LEU A 65 6.54 -23.57 -13.73
C LEU A 65 5.29 -23.13 -14.52
N LEU A 66 5.39 -22.09 -15.35
CA LEU A 66 4.31 -21.65 -16.24
C LEU A 66 4.25 -22.39 -17.59
N GLY A 67 5.10 -23.41 -17.80
CA GLY A 67 5.13 -24.19 -19.04
C GLY A 67 3.82 -24.94 -19.34
N GLY A 68 2.99 -25.21 -18.33
CA GLY A 68 1.68 -25.86 -18.49
C GLY A 68 0.67 -25.00 -19.25
N VAL A 69 0.62 -23.69 -18.99
CA VAL A 69 -0.32 -22.77 -19.66
C VAL A 69 -0.02 -22.64 -21.16
N ALA A 70 1.26 -22.70 -21.54
CA ALA A 70 1.68 -22.69 -22.94
C ALA A 70 1.32 -23.99 -23.70
N LYS A 71 1.15 -25.11 -22.97
CA LYS A 71 0.82 -26.42 -23.54
C LYS A 71 -0.68 -26.68 -23.60
N ASP A 72 -1.44 -26.23 -22.60
CA ASP A 72 -2.90 -26.29 -22.56
C ASP A 72 -3.47 -24.91 -22.14
N PRO A 73 -3.85 -24.05 -23.11
CA PRO A 73 -4.45 -22.76 -22.83
C PRO A 73 -5.79 -22.85 -22.08
N LEU A 74 -6.50 -23.98 -22.18
CA LEU A 74 -7.78 -24.21 -21.49
C LEU A 74 -7.58 -24.63 -20.03
N ILE A 75 -6.34 -24.74 -19.55
CA ILE A 75 -6.07 -25.14 -18.18
C ILE A 75 -6.70 -24.20 -17.15
N LEU A 76 -6.79 -22.90 -17.47
CA LEU A 76 -7.41 -21.87 -16.63
C LEU A 76 -8.93 -22.04 -16.49
N GLU A 77 -9.55 -22.82 -17.38
CA GLU A 77 -10.98 -23.15 -17.35
C GLU A 77 -11.25 -24.46 -16.58
N ARG A 78 -10.21 -25.20 -16.20
CA ARG A 78 -10.34 -26.45 -15.45
C ARG A 78 -10.51 -26.20 -13.95
N SER A 79 -10.78 -27.26 -13.19
CA SER A 79 -10.89 -27.17 -11.73
C SER A 79 -9.60 -26.62 -11.10
N ARG A 80 -9.73 -25.86 -10.01
CA ARG A 80 -8.60 -25.27 -9.29
C ARG A 80 -7.57 -26.30 -8.84
N ARG A 81 -8.04 -27.50 -8.48
CA ARG A 81 -7.18 -28.65 -8.17
C ARG A 81 -6.31 -29.09 -9.35
N LEU A 82 -6.88 -29.18 -10.56
CA LEU A 82 -6.09 -29.53 -11.74
C LEU A 82 -5.14 -28.39 -12.12
N GLN A 83 -5.57 -27.14 -11.97
CA GLN A 83 -4.70 -25.98 -12.18
C GLN A 83 -3.50 -26.01 -11.26
N SER A 84 -3.69 -26.24 -9.96
CA SER A 84 -2.59 -26.31 -9.01
C SER A 84 -1.71 -27.54 -9.18
N GLU A 85 -2.29 -28.71 -9.51
CA GLU A 85 -1.53 -29.91 -9.86
C GLU A 85 -0.61 -29.66 -11.06
N GLU A 86 -1.11 -29.06 -12.13
CA GLU A 86 -0.38 -28.90 -13.40
C GLU A 86 0.52 -27.66 -13.46
N LEU A 87 0.19 -26.59 -12.73
CA LEU A 87 0.91 -25.31 -12.80
C LEU A 87 1.86 -25.07 -11.62
N ILE A 88 1.62 -25.73 -10.48
CA ILE A 88 2.40 -25.50 -9.25
C ILE A 88 3.09 -26.80 -8.83
N VAL A 89 2.32 -27.85 -8.58
CA VAL A 89 2.83 -29.10 -7.99
C VAL A 89 3.72 -29.84 -8.98
N THR A 90 3.17 -30.26 -10.12
CA THR A 90 3.89 -31.05 -11.13
C THR A 90 5.16 -30.36 -11.58
N PRO A 91 5.16 -29.07 -11.96
CA PRO A 91 6.37 -28.40 -12.39
C PRO A 91 7.41 -28.27 -11.26
N SER A 92 6.97 -28.16 -10.01
CA SER A 92 7.89 -28.08 -8.86
C SER A 92 8.60 -29.39 -8.50
N LEU A 93 8.03 -30.54 -8.88
CA LEU A 93 8.70 -31.85 -8.77
C LEU A 93 9.94 -31.92 -9.68
N PHE A 94 9.90 -31.20 -10.80
CA PHE A 94 10.98 -31.16 -11.79
C PHE A 94 12.03 -30.07 -11.50
N LEU A 95 11.78 -29.20 -10.52
CA LEU A 95 12.80 -28.27 -10.05
C LEU A 95 13.92 -29.05 -9.37
N GLN A 96 15.05 -29.19 -10.06
CA GLN A 96 16.29 -29.78 -9.51
C GLN A 96 16.94 -28.92 -8.41
N SER A 97 16.33 -27.77 -8.08
CA SER A 97 16.78 -26.85 -7.06
C SER A 97 16.76 -27.50 -5.66
N ARG A 98 17.86 -27.34 -4.92
CA ARG A 98 17.96 -27.77 -3.53
C ARG A 98 17.28 -26.80 -2.53
N GLN A 99 16.69 -25.70 -3.01
CA GLN A 99 16.23 -24.62 -2.14
C GLN A 99 14.72 -24.66 -1.91
N HIS A 100 14.30 -24.19 -0.72
CA HIS A 100 12.88 -23.97 -0.42
C HIS A 100 12.42 -22.67 -1.08
N LEU A 101 11.29 -22.71 -1.79
CA LEU A 101 10.64 -21.50 -2.27
C LEU A 101 9.59 -21.05 -1.25
N VAL A 102 9.64 -19.79 -0.83
CA VAL A 102 8.63 -19.22 0.06
C VAL A 102 7.58 -18.50 -0.80
N ILE A 103 6.31 -18.87 -0.63
CA ILE A 103 5.18 -18.19 -1.25
C ILE A 103 4.46 -17.40 -0.17
N VAL A 104 4.40 -16.08 -0.35
CA VAL A 104 3.70 -15.16 0.54
C VAL A 104 2.40 -14.75 -0.12
N LEU A 105 1.29 -15.03 0.55
CA LEU A 105 -0.04 -14.59 0.17
C LEU A 105 -0.48 -13.49 1.14
N ASP A 106 -0.45 -12.26 0.64
CA ASP A 106 -0.88 -11.08 1.38
C ASP A 106 -2.34 -10.75 1.10
N GLY A 107 -3.17 -10.72 2.15
CA GLY A 107 -4.60 -10.38 2.05
C GLY A 107 -5.48 -11.46 1.42
N HIS A 108 -5.37 -12.73 1.83
CA HIS A 108 -6.19 -13.83 1.28
C HIS A 108 -7.70 -13.57 1.39
N ASP A 109 -8.14 -12.85 2.43
CA ASP A 109 -9.54 -12.47 2.65
C ASP A 109 -10.08 -11.47 1.60
N GLU A 110 -9.23 -10.79 0.83
CA GLU A 110 -9.64 -9.87 -0.24
C GLU A 110 -10.19 -10.61 -1.47
N CYS A 111 -10.00 -11.93 -1.57
CA CYS A 111 -10.60 -12.73 -2.62
C CYS A 111 -12.14 -12.74 -2.51
N ALA A 112 -12.84 -12.31 -3.56
CA ALA A 112 -14.30 -12.13 -3.52
C ALA A 112 -15.09 -13.41 -3.21
N ASN A 113 -14.55 -14.59 -3.55
CA ASN A 113 -15.24 -15.86 -3.39
C ASN A 113 -14.76 -16.61 -2.13
N ARG A 114 -15.63 -16.66 -1.11
CA ARG A 114 -15.36 -17.34 0.17
C ARG A 114 -15.12 -18.84 0.03
N ASP A 115 -15.87 -19.52 -0.84
CA ASP A 115 -15.69 -20.95 -1.07
C ASP A 115 -14.34 -21.22 -1.75
N ALA A 116 -13.94 -20.35 -2.69
CA ALA A 116 -12.63 -20.44 -3.32
C ALA A 116 -11.50 -20.21 -2.32
N GLN A 117 -11.66 -19.29 -1.36
CA GLN A 117 -10.70 -19.08 -0.28
C GLN A 117 -10.50 -20.34 0.57
N CYS A 118 -11.59 -21.00 0.97
CA CYS A 118 -11.55 -22.25 1.74
C CYS A 118 -10.95 -23.40 0.93
N GLU A 119 -11.36 -23.55 -0.33
CA GLU A 119 -10.83 -24.58 -1.23
C GLU A 119 -9.32 -24.43 -1.42
N PHE A 120 -8.84 -23.19 -1.56
CA PHE A 120 -7.43 -22.89 -1.72
C PHE A 120 -6.60 -23.26 -0.49
N VAL A 121 -7.08 -22.95 0.73
CA VAL A 121 -6.40 -23.38 1.97
C VAL A 121 -6.38 -24.91 2.06
N ASN A 122 -7.51 -25.58 1.81
CA ASN A 122 -7.57 -27.04 1.82
C ASN A 122 -6.62 -27.69 0.82
N MET A 123 -6.53 -27.10 -0.37
CA MET A 123 -5.62 -27.54 -1.42
C MET A 123 -4.17 -27.43 -0.98
N ILE A 124 -3.75 -26.30 -0.39
CA ILE A 124 -2.40 -26.14 0.17
C ILE A 124 -2.16 -27.17 1.27
N SER A 125 -3.07 -27.29 2.23
CA SER A 125 -2.94 -28.24 3.34
C SER A 125 -2.81 -29.68 2.84
N HIS A 126 -3.59 -30.05 1.81
CA HIS A 126 -3.47 -31.35 1.17
C HIS A 126 -2.09 -31.58 0.56
N TYR A 127 -1.55 -30.59 -0.17
CA TYR A 127 -0.23 -30.71 -0.79
C TYR A 127 0.91 -30.76 0.21
N VAL A 128 0.86 -29.97 1.28
CA VAL A 128 1.89 -29.99 2.33
C VAL A 128 1.89 -31.35 3.06
N ARG A 129 0.73 -32.02 3.16
CA ARG A 129 0.60 -33.36 3.77
C ARG A 129 1.01 -34.52 2.88
N MET A 130 1.15 -34.32 1.57
CA MET A 130 1.63 -35.37 0.66
C MET A 130 3.13 -35.59 0.93
N ASP A 131 3.43 -36.33 1.99
CA ASP A 131 4.77 -36.74 2.39
C ASP A 131 5.47 -37.43 1.22
N GLY A 132 6.70 -37.01 0.94
CA GLY A 132 7.55 -37.63 -0.09
C GLY A 132 7.49 -36.99 -1.48
N CYS A 133 6.61 -36.02 -1.74
CA CYS A 133 6.58 -35.34 -3.03
C CYS A 133 7.77 -34.39 -3.27
N GLY A 134 8.67 -34.16 -2.31
CA GLY A 134 9.83 -33.30 -2.53
C GLY A 134 9.47 -31.83 -2.84
N LEU A 135 8.21 -31.44 -2.66
CA LEU A 135 7.71 -30.08 -2.82
C LEU A 135 8.39 -29.20 -1.77
N ARG A 136 9.18 -28.24 -2.22
CA ARG A 136 9.96 -27.38 -1.33
C ARG A 136 9.28 -26.04 -1.03
N PHE A 137 7.97 -25.94 -1.24
CA PHE A 137 7.23 -24.72 -0.96
C PHE A 137 6.97 -24.53 0.53
N ARG A 138 7.17 -23.31 1.02
CA ARG A 138 6.70 -22.86 2.32
C ARG A 138 5.71 -21.74 2.11
N TRP A 139 4.55 -21.83 2.76
CA TRP A 139 3.49 -20.85 2.59
C TRP A 139 3.43 -19.94 3.80
N ILE A 140 3.35 -18.63 3.55
CA ILE A 140 2.96 -17.63 4.54
C ILE A 140 1.67 -17.02 4.02
N ILE A 141 0.57 -17.24 4.73
CA ILE A 141 -0.74 -16.70 4.39
C ILE A 141 -1.11 -15.68 5.46
N SER A 142 -1.37 -14.45 5.03
CA SER A 142 -1.94 -13.42 5.89
C SER A 142 -3.36 -13.12 5.45
N SER A 143 -4.24 -12.92 6.43
CA SER A 143 -5.63 -12.56 6.19
C SER A 143 -6.21 -11.88 7.42
N ARG A 144 -7.30 -11.15 7.23
CA ARG A 144 -8.21 -10.85 8.35
C ARG A 144 -8.79 -12.15 8.90
N PRO A 145 -9.16 -12.17 10.19
CA PRO A 145 -9.62 -13.38 10.86
C PRO A 145 -11.11 -13.62 10.58
N GLU A 146 -11.47 -13.69 9.29
CA GLU A 146 -12.84 -13.91 8.81
C GLU A 146 -13.40 -15.26 9.31
N PRO A 147 -14.71 -15.36 9.62
CA PRO A 147 -15.27 -16.55 10.26
C PRO A 147 -15.01 -17.86 9.50
N HIS A 148 -15.15 -17.87 8.18
CA HIS A 148 -14.92 -19.07 7.35
C HIS A 148 -13.43 -19.46 7.31
N LEU A 149 -12.52 -18.49 7.32
CA LEU A 149 -11.08 -18.74 7.40
C LEU A 149 -10.69 -19.29 8.77
N ARG A 150 -11.27 -18.76 9.86
CA ARG A 150 -11.06 -19.33 11.20
C ARG A 150 -11.47 -20.80 11.27
N VAL A 151 -12.61 -21.14 10.68
CA VAL A 151 -13.10 -22.53 10.64
C VAL A 151 -12.13 -23.41 9.88
N ILE A 152 -11.69 -23.01 8.68
CA ILE A 152 -10.82 -23.86 7.85
C ILE A 152 -9.45 -24.09 8.48
N PHE A 153 -8.83 -23.05 9.06
CA PHE A 153 -7.55 -23.18 9.76
C PHE A 153 -7.66 -23.96 11.09
N SER A 154 -8.87 -24.10 11.64
CA SER A 154 -9.14 -24.92 12.83
C SER A 154 -9.41 -26.40 12.50
N THR A 155 -9.46 -26.78 11.22
CA THR A 155 -9.61 -28.20 10.85
C THR A 155 -8.36 -28.98 11.23
N GLN A 156 -8.53 -30.24 11.64
CA GLN A 156 -7.43 -31.11 12.02
C GLN A 156 -6.39 -31.23 10.89
N ASP A 157 -6.86 -31.32 9.66
CA ASP A 157 -6.01 -31.42 8.47
C ASP A 157 -5.09 -30.20 8.28
N CYS A 158 -5.60 -28.99 8.53
CA CYS A 158 -4.79 -27.78 8.47
C CYS A 158 -3.84 -27.67 9.67
N GLN A 159 -4.34 -27.91 10.89
CA GLN A 159 -3.54 -27.80 12.12
C GLN A 159 -2.32 -28.72 12.16
N LEU A 160 -2.34 -29.84 11.44
CA LEU A 160 -1.19 -30.73 11.31
C LEU A 160 -0.03 -30.14 10.49
N VAL A 161 -0.31 -29.17 9.63
CA VAL A 161 0.68 -28.62 8.68
C VAL A 161 0.86 -27.11 8.74
N CYS A 162 -0.03 -26.40 9.43
CA CYS A 162 0.03 -24.95 9.57
C CYS A 162 0.22 -24.52 11.02
N VAL A 163 1.02 -23.47 11.21
CA VAL A 163 1.07 -22.71 12.46
C VAL A 163 0.20 -21.49 12.29
N TYR A 164 -0.86 -21.37 13.09
CA TYR A 164 -1.74 -20.21 13.09
C TYR A 164 -1.29 -19.23 14.20
N LYS A 165 -1.02 -17.98 13.83
CA LYS A 165 -0.68 -16.90 14.76
C LYS A 165 -1.59 -15.70 14.51
N THR A 166 -2.34 -15.30 15.53
CA THR A 166 -3.08 -14.03 15.51
C THR A 166 -2.11 -12.90 15.82
N LEU A 167 -2.15 -11.83 15.02
CA LEU A 167 -1.47 -10.58 15.32
C LEU A 167 -2.52 -9.58 15.82
N GLU A 168 -2.49 -9.27 17.11
CA GLU A 168 -3.41 -8.30 17.70
C GLU A 168 -2.88 -6.89 17.49
N ILE A 169 -3.75 -5.99 17.00
CA ILE A 169 -3.38 -4.59 16.69
C ILE A 169 -3.09 -3.80 17.99
N ASN A 170 -3.60 -4.26 19.13
CA ASN A 170 -3.46 -3.59 20.43
C ASN A 170 -2.45 -4.25 21.38
N ASP A 171 -1.56 -5.12 20.90
CA ASP A 171 -0.51 -5.68 21.76
C ASP A 171 0.44 -4.57 22.24
N SER A 172 0.93 -4.72 23.47
CA SER A 172 1.98 -3.90 24.09
C SER A 172 3.20 -3.71 23.18
N GLU A 173 3.59 -4.72 22.41
CA GLU A 173 4.68 -4.64 21.45
C GLU A 173 4.35 -3.69 20.28
N VAL A 174 3.09 -3.66 19.82
CA VAL A 174 2.66 -2.78 18.74
C VAL A 174 2.61 -1.32 19.21
N GLN A 175 2.19 -1.08 20.45
CA GLN A 175 2.22 0.25 21.07
C GLN A 175 3.65 0.80 21.20
N GLU A 176 4.57 -0.04 21.69
CA GLU A 176 5.99 0.30 21.77
C GLU A 176 6.59 0.57 20.38
N ASN A 177 6.21 -0.22 19.36
CA ASN A 177 6.63 0.02 17.99
C ASN A 177 6.08 1.33 17.43
N ALA A 178 4.80 1.65 17.67
CA ALA A 178 4.18 2.91 17.27
C ALA A 178 4.91 4.11 17.89
N TRP A 179 5.23 4.04 19.19
CA TRP A 179 6.05 5.04 19.88
C TRP A 179 7.41 5.23 19.18
N ARG A 180 8.15 4.14 18.93
CA ARG A 180 9.49 4.21 18.30
C ARG A 180 9.45 4.77 16.89
N ILE A 181 8.41 4.42 16.12
CA ILE A 181 8.22 4.96 14.77
C ILE A 181 7.95 6.46 14.83
N LEU A 182 7.09 6.91 15.75
CA LEU A 182 6.84 8.34 15.96
C LEU A 182 8.11 9.07 16.42
N GLU A 183 8.85 8.53 17.38
CA GLU A 183 10.08 9.13 17.90
C GLU A 183 11.13 9.33 16.80
N ASN A 184 11.36 8.30 15.98
CA ASN A 184 12.25 8.40 14.83
C ASN A 184 11.71 9.35 13.76
N GLY A 185 10.43 9.27 13.43
CA GLY A 185 9.81 10.12 12.41
C GLY A 185 9.85 11.60 12.79
N PHE A 186 9.58 11.93 14.05
CA PHE A 186 9.72 13.30 14.53
C PHE A 186 11.17 13.78 14.56
N ALA A 187 12.14 12.89 14.81
CA ALA A 187 13.56 13.23 14.69
C ALA A 187 13.91 13.66 13.27
N GLU A 188 13.41 12.94 12.27
CA GLU A 188 13.65 13.29 10.87
C GLU A 188 12.92 14.57 10.43
N ILE A 189 11.75 14.85 11.00
CA ILE A 189 11.07 16.14 10.82
C ILE A 189 11.93 17.26 11.43
N ARG A 190 12.48 17.09 12.63
CA ARG A 190 13.39 18.09 13.22
C ARG A 190 14.61 18.34 12.35
N ASP A 191 15.22 17.28 11.82
CA ASP A 191 16.38 17.40 10.93
C ASP A 191 16.04 18.13 9.61
N THR A 192 14.78 18.03 9.17
CA THR A 192 14.29 18.74 7.98
C THR A 192 13.97 20.21 8.26
N TYR A 193 13.52 20.55 9.47
CA TYR A 193 13.09 21.90 9.85
C TYR A 193 13.85 22.46 11.07
N PRO A 194 15.19 22.46 11.10
CA PRO A 194 15.97 22.80 12.30
C PRO A 194 15.76 24.25 12.77
N ASP A 195 15.38 25.15 11.87
CA ASP A 195 15.13 26.56 12.17
C ASP A 195 13.69 26.86 12.60
N GLN A 196 12.76 25.91 12.49
CA GLN A 196 11.33 26.11 12.79
C GLN A 196 10.85 25.37 14.03
N VAL A 197 11.53 24.30 14.42
CA VAL A 197 11.16 23.48 15.58
C VAL A 197 12.32 23.36 16.56
N ALA A 198 12.02 23.30 17.85
CA ALA A 198 13.03 23.13 18.88
C ALA A 198 13.69 21.75 18.81
N TYR A 199 14.90 21.62 19.36
CA TYR A 199 15.65 20.35 19.39
C TYR A 199 14.89 19.22 20.10
N ASP A 200 14.09 19.55 21.11
CA ASP A 200 13.27 18.62 21.89
C ASP A 200 11.82 18.53 21.39
N TRP A 201 11.53 19.08 20.20
CA TRP A 201 10.18 19.08 19.64
C TRP A 201 9.85 17.79 18.85
N PRO A 202 8.63 17.25 18.99
CA PRO A 202 7.72 17.47 20.10
C PRO A 202 8.22 16.75 21.35
N ASN A 203 7.82 17.24 22.52
CA ASN A 203 8.19 16.62 23.78
C ASN A 203 7.75 15.14 23.80
N SER A 204 8.58 14.27 24.37
CA SER A 204 8.31 12.85 24.55
C SER A 204 6.90 12.57 25.10
N SER A 205 6.36 13.40 26.00
CA SER A 205 4.97 13.23 26.48
C SER A 205 3.92 13.30 25.36
N VAL A 206 4.11 14.20 24.38
CA VAL A 206 3.20 14.36 23.23
C VAL A 206 3.28 13.14 22.32
N ILE A 207 4.48 12.63 22.07
CA ILE A 207 4.69 11.41 21.28
C ILE A 207 3.93 10.22 21.91
N ARG A 208 3.82 10.20 23.25
CA ARG A 208 3.19 9.12 24.03
C ARG A 208 1.70 9.15 23.83
N VAL A 209 1.12 10.33 23.94
CA VAL A 209 -0.28 10.56 23.63
C VAL A 209 -0.58 10.14 22.20
N LEU A 210 0.24 10.54 21.22
CA LEU A 210 0.04 10.13 19.82
C LEU A 210 0.11 8.61 19.63
N ALA A 211 1.06 7.94 20.26
CA ALA A 211 1.21 6.48 20.20
C ALA A 211 -0.01 5.77 20.81
N GLU A 212 -0.41 6.20 22.01
CA GLU A 212 -1.58 5.66 22.71
C GLU A 212 -2.87 5.86 21.89
N ARG A 213 -3.06 7.05 21.29
CA ARG A 213 -4.22 7.35 20.44
C ARG A 213 -4.21 6.62 19.10
N ALA A 214 -3.03 6.25 18.61
CA ALA A 214 -2.93 5.43 17.41
C ALA A 214 -3.44 4.01 17.64
N SER A 215 -3.56 3.55 18.90
CA SER A 215 -4.06 2.20 19.25
C SER A 215 -3.38 1.12 18.39
N GLY A 216 -2.05 1.23 18.22
CA GLY A 216 -1.23 0.29 17.45
C GLY A 216 -1.48 0.28 15.93
N HIS A 217 -2.28 1.21 15.41
CA HIS A 217 -2.52 1.34 13.98
C HIS A 217 -1.35 2.06 13.28
N LEU A 218 -0.40 1.30 12.76
CA LEU A 218 0.79 1.86 12.11
C LEU A 218 0.47 2.74 10.90
N GLY A 219 -0.62 2.46 10.17
CA GLY A 219 -1.07 3.34 9.08
C GLY A 219 -1.46 4.75 9.57
N PHE A 220 -1.95 4.85 10.81
CA PHE A 220 -2.33 6.14 11.41
C PHE A 220 -1.08 6.91 11.83
N VAL A 221 -0.11 6.22 12.46
CA VAL A 221 1.21 6.78 12.76
C VAL A 221 1.91 7.29 11.50
N SER A 222 1.95 6.46 10.47
CA SER A 222 2.59 6.76 9.19
C SER A 222 1.93 7.95 8.51
N PHE A 223 0.60 8.05 8.57
CA PHE A 223 -0.15 9.21 8.10
C PHE A 223 0.21 10.48 8.90
N LEU A 224 0.21 10.42 10.24
CA LEU A 224 0.52 11.60 11.08
C LEU A 224 1.88 12.19 10.74
N LEU A 225 2.89 11.34 10.60
CA LEU A 225 4.24 11.75 10.24
C LEU A 225 4.27 12.40 8.85
N ARG A 226 3.57 11.83 7.86
CA ARG A 226 3.47 12.43 6.52
C ARG A 226 2.73 13.76 6.54
N PHE A 227 1.63 13.85 7.28
CA PHE A 227 0.86 15.08 7.39
C PHE A 227 1.68 16.18 8.04
N ILE A 228 2.25 15.92 9.22
CA ILE A 228 3.02 16.90 9.98
C ILE A 228 4.32 17.30 9.25
N GLY A 229 5.03 16.32 8.69
CA GLY A 229 6.31 16.54 8.01
C GLY A 229 6.21 16.98 6.55
N ASP A 230 5.01 17.17 6.02
CA ASP A 230 4.81 17.45 4.60
C ASP A 230 5.42 18.80 4.18
N LYS A 231 6.42 18.66 3.30
CA LYS A 231 7.33 19.71 2.79
C LYS A 231 6.65 20.79 1.98
N TYR A 232 5.43 20.54 1.49
CA TYR A 232 4.69 21.55 0.72
C TYR A 232 3.99 22.56 1.62
N TYR A 233 3.85 22.25 2.92
CA TYR A 233 3.25 23.13 3.91
C TYR A 233 4.20 23.22 5.11
N ASP A 234 5.06 24.22 5.01
CA ASP A 234 6.19 24.55 5.89
C ASP A 234 5.73 25.04 7.29
N ASN A 235 5.02 24.18 8.02
CA ASN A 235 4.50 24.48 9.35
C ASN A 235 4.26 23.19 10.19
N PRO A 236 5.32 22.43 10.52
CA PRO A 236 5.18 21.18 11.28
C PRO A 236 4.54 21.40 12.67
N SER A 237 4.88 22.49 13.36
CA SER A 237 4.30 22.84 14.67
C SER A 237 2.79 23.07 14.60
N GLY A 238 2.32 23.85 13.63
CA GLY A 238 0.89 24.13 13.46
C GLY A 238 0.11 22.88 13.05
N LYS A 239 0.68 22.03 12.19
CA LYS A 239 0.03 20.77 11.81
C LYS A 239 -0.06 19.78 12.97
N LEU A 240 0.97 19.70 13.81
CA LEU A 240 0.91 18.91 15.04
C LEU A 240 -0.21 19.41 15.97
N ASP A 241 -0.33 20.72 16.15
CA ASP A 241 -1.41 21.32 16.96
C ASP A 241 -2.81 21.00 16.39
N VAL A 242 -2.98 21.04 15.07
CA VAL A 242 -4.22 20.57 14.41
C VAL A 242 -4.51 19.11 14.75
N CYS A 243 -3.50 18.23 14.68
CA CYS A 243 -3.66 16.83 15.05
C CYS A 243 -4.03 16.66 16.53
N LEU A 244 -3.38 17.38 17.44
CA LEU A 244 -3.65 17.27 18.87
C LEU A 244 -5.06 17.76 19.24
N ARG A 245 -5.47 18.93 18.73
CA ARG A 245 -6.84 19.43 18.96
C ARG A 245 -7.90 18.49 18.41
N PHE A 246 -7.65 17.91 17.25
CA PHE A 246 -8.53 16.93 16.66
C PHE A 246 -8.63 15.65 17.53
N LEU A 247 -7.51 15.17 18.06
CA LEU A 247 -7.47 14.05 19.00
C LEU A 247 -8.18 14.37 20.32
N GLU A 248 -8.14 15.61 20.80
CA GLU A 248 -8.83 16.06 22.01
C GLU A 248 -10.36 16.13 21.82
N GLN A 249 -10.81 16.53 20.63
CA GLN A 249 -12.24 16.68 20.30
C GLN A 249 -12.95 15.36 20.00
N THR A 250 -12.18 14.30 19.76
CA THR A 250 -12.69 12.98 19.39
C THR A 250 -12.74 12.09 20.63
N ASN A 251 -13.85 11.37 20.87
CA ASN A 251 -13.96 10.56 22.08
C ASN A 251 -13.01 9.36 22.02
N ALA A 252 -12.51 8.90 23.17
CA ALA A 252 -11.66 7.72 23.24
C ALA A 252 -12.30 6.45 22.62
N GLN A 253 -13.64 6.38 22.61
CA GLN A 253 -14.41 5.31 21.97
C GLN A 253 -14.32 5.35 20.44
N ASP A 254 -14.16 6.52 19.82
CA ASP A 254 -14.05 6.66 18.36
C ASP A 254 -12.68 6.17 17.85
N PHE A 255 -11.68 6.07 18.72
CA PHE A 255 -10.38 5.45 18.45
C PHE A 255 -10.33 3.94 18.73
N SER A 256 -11.43 3.35 19.23
CA SER A 256 -11.54 1.89 19.41
C SER A 256 -11.64 1.16 18.06
N ASN A 257 -12.11 1.86 17.02
CA ASN A 257 -12.07 1.41 15.64
C ASN A 257 -10.98 2.20 14.88
N PRO A 258 -9.84 1.58 14.54
CA PRO A 258 -8.75 2.26 13.85
C PRO A 258 -9.12 2.90 12.52
N LEU A 259 -10.17 2.39 11.84
CA LEU A 259 -10.67 2.97 10.60
C LEU A 259 -11.42 4.28 10.84
N GLN A 260 -12.13 4.44 11.96
CA GLN A 260 -12.83 5.68 12.28
C GLN A 260 -11.85 6.83 12.55
N ALA A 261 -10.75 6.54 13.27
CA ALA A 261 -9.69 7.51 13.48
C ALA A 261 -9.08 8.02 12.17
N LEU A 262 -8.86 7.12 11.19
CA LEU A 262 -8.42 7.49 9.85
C LEU A 262 -9.50 8.26 9.08
N ASP A 263 -10.77 7.85 9.16
CA ASP A 263 -11.88 8.49 8.45
C ASP A 263 -12.07 9.94 8.88
N LEU A 264 -11.94 10.21 10.17
CA LEU A 264 -12.00 11.56 10.70
C LEU A 264 -10.82 12.43 10.20
N LEU A 265 -9.61 11.86 10.07
CA LEU A 265 -8.44 12.58 9.52
C LEU A 265 -8.59 12.85 8.02
N TYR A 266 -9.10 11.88 7.26
CA TYR A 266 -9.42 12.07 5.85
C TYR A 266 -10.46 13.17 5.68
N SER A 267 -11.50 13.16 6.52
CA SER A 267 -12.51 14.21 6.54
C SER A 267 -11.88 15.59 6.79
N ARG A 268 -10.93 15.67 7.73
CA ARG A 268 -10.23 16.91 8.05
C ARG A 268 -9.43 17.45 6.85
N ILE A 269 -8.59 16.62 6.23
CA ILE A 269 -7.80 17.05 5.05
C ILE A 269 -8.70 17.50 3.91
N LEU A 270 -9.75 16.72 3.62
CA LEU A 270 -10.67 17.05 2.53
C LEU A 270 -11.44 18.35 2.81
N SER A 271 -11.70 18.67 4.09
CA SER A 271 -12.32 19.93 4.49
C SER A 271 -11.40 21.15 4.34
N ASP A 272 -10.08 20.95 4.38
CA ASP A 272 -9.08 22.01 4.20
C ASP A 272 -8.86 22.35 2.71
N ILE A 273 -9.51 21.64 1.77
CA ILE A 273 -9.44 21.95 0.33
C ILE A 273 -10.24 23.24 0.03
N PRO A 274 -9.61 24.27 -0.57
CA PRO A 274 -10.30 25.51 -0.93
C PRO A 274 -11.46 25.29 -1.90
N ALA A 275 -12.58 26.00 -1.66
CA ALA A 275 -13.82 25.84 -2.44
C ALA A 275 -13.65 26.10 -3.95
N ASN A 276 -12.70 26.96 -4.34
CA ASN A 276 -12.42 27.28 -5.75
C ASN A 276 -11.74 26.14 -6.51
N ILE A 277 -11.01 25.24 -5.84
CA ILE A 277 -10.34 24.08 -6.46
C ILE A 277 -11.03 22.75 -6.14
N LEU A 278 -11.92 22.72 -5.14
CA LEU A 278 -12.60 21.52 -4.64
C LEU A 278 -13.21 20.65 -5.75
N SER A 279 -13.91 21.26 -6.71
CA SER A 279 -14.53 20.53 -7.83
C SER A 279 -13.49 19.81 -8.69
N THR A 280 -12.37 20.47 -8.97
CA THR A 280 -11.27 19.90 -9.74
C THR A 280 -10.59 18.77 -8.98
N THR A 281 -10.32 18.97 -7.69
CA THR A 281 -9.75 17.95 -6.81
C THR A 281 -10.64 16.71 -6.70
N GLN A 282 -11.96 16.89 -6.57
CA GLN A 282 -12.94 15.78 -6.58
C GLN A 282 -12.89 14.98 -7.87
N ARG A 283 -12.78 15.66 -9.02
CA ARG A 283 -12.67 15.00 -10.33
C ARG A 283 -11.37 14.21 -10.46
N LEU A 284 -10.24 14.79 -10.04
CA LEU A 284 -8.96 14.12 -10.00
C LEU A 284 -9.00 12.88 -9.11
N LEU A 285 -9.52 12.99 -7.88
CA LEU A 285 -9.62 11.86 -6.96
C LEU A 285 -10.52 10.74 -7.50
N GLY A 286 -11.62 11.07 -8.18
CA GLY A 286 -12.45 10.08 -8.87
C GLY A 286 -11.68 9.32 -9.96
N LEU A 287 -10.87 10.01 -10.77
CA LEU A 287 -10.05 9.37 -11.80
C LEU A 287 -8.89 8.56 -11.21
N ILE A 288 -8.26 9.03 -10.14
CA ILE A 288 -7.22 8.28 -9.43
C ILE A 288 -7.80 6.97 -8.88
N ILE A 289 -9.02 7.00 -8.34
CA ILE A 289 -9.69 5.79 -7.85
C ILE A 289 -9.99 4.79 -8.98
N LEU A 290 -10.38 5.28 -10.16
CA LEU A 290 -10.69 4.43 -11.32
C LEU A 290 -9.45 3.89 -12.04
N TYR A 291 -8.41 4.72 -12.15
CA TYR A 291 -7.30 4.54 -13.10
C TYR A 291 -5.91 4.67 -12.48
N GLY A 292 -5.78 5.11 -11.23
CA GLY A 292 -4.49 5.43 -10.60
C GLY A 292 -3.55 4.24 -10.41
N ASP A 293 -4.10 3.02 -10.38
CA ASP A 293 -3.32 1.77 -10.35
C ASP A 293 -3.01 1.20 -11.75
N SER A 294 -3.58 1.78 -12.81
CA SER A 294 -3.32 1.39 -14.19
C SER A 294 -2.21 2.27 -14.79
N LYS A 295 -1.81 2.01 -16.04
CA LYS A 295 -0.70 2.66 -16.79
C LYS A 295 -0.87 4.18 -17.02
N CYS A 296 -1.78 4.83 -16.30
CA CYS A 296 -2.17 6.22 -16.47
C CYS A 296 -1.22 7.14 -15.69
N SER A 297 -0.34 7.84 -16.40
CA SER A 297 0.57 8.79 -15.78
C SER A 297 -0.15 10.05 -15.29
N ALA A 298 0.49 10.80 -14.40
CA ALA A 298 -0.07 12.02 -13.83
C ALA A 298 -0.45 13.04 -14.92
N VAL A 299 0.31 13.13 -16.02
CA VAL A 299 -0.02 14.03 -17.13
C VAL A 299 -1.25 13.56 -17.92
N VAL A 300 -1.46 12.25 -18.09
CA VAL A 300 -2.68 11.74 -18.75
C VAL A 300 -3.93 12.17 -17.97
N LEU A 301 -3.89 12.08 -16.64
CA LEU A 301 -4.97 12.56 -15.77
C LEU A 301 -5.20 14.07 -15.91
N ALA A 302 -4.12 14.86 -15.97
CA ALA A 302 -4.20 16.30 -16.19
C ALA A 302 -4.83 16.63 -17.55
N ASN A 303 -4.39 15.97 -18.62
CA ASN A 303 -4.87 16.16 -19.98
C ASN A 303 -6.34 15.79 -20.11
N PHE A 304 -6.77 14.69 -19.51
CA PHE A 304 -8.17 14.26 -19.53
C PHE A 304 -9.11 15.29 -18.89
N LEU A 305 -8.63 16.00 -17.87
CA LEU A 305 -9.39 17.08 -17.23
C LEU A 305 -9.15 18.46 -17.85
N GLY A 306 -8.27 18.57 -18.86
CA GLY A 306 -7.89 19.82 -19.49
C GLY A 306 -7.18 20.79 -18.52
N LEU A 307 -6.39 20.25 -17.59
CA LEU A 307 -5.70 21.02 -16.55
C LEU A 307 -4.27 21.34 -16.98
N ASP A 308 -3.93 22.63 -16.96
CA ASP A 308 -2.54 23.06 -17.07
C ASP A 308 -1.72 22.60 -15.84
N ARG A 309 -0.39 22.62 -15.97
CA ARG A 309 0.51 22.15 -14.91
C ARG A 309 0.26 22.83 -13.55
N PRO A 310 0.16 24.18 -13.46
CA PRO A 310 -0.14 24.84 -12.20
C PRO A 310 -1.47 24.40 -11.58
N SER A 311 -2.56 24.36 -12.35
CA SER A 311 -3.88 23.98 -11.81
C SER A 311 -3.93 22.53 -11.36
N PHE A 312 -3.22 21.64 -12.06
CA PHE A 312 -3.12 20.24 -11.67
C PHE A 312 -2.45 20.07 -10.31
N TYR A 313 -1.25 20.63 -10.13
CA TYR A 313 -0.51 20.51 -8.88
C TYR A 313 -1.19 21.27 -7.73
N SER A 314 -1.77 22.44 -7.99
CA SER A 314 -2.52 23.17 -6.95
C SER A 314 -3.74 22.38 -6.47
N SER A 315 -4.39 21.63 -7.37
CA SER A 315 -5.56 20.81 -7.01
C SER A 315 -5.23 19.61 -6.12
N LEU A 316 -3.97 19.18 -6.08
CA LEU A 316 -3.49 18.05 -5.28
C LEU A 316 -2.70 18.45 -4.04
N GLN A 317 -2.46 19.75 -3.87
CA GLN A 317 -1.55 20.27 -2.84
C GLN A 317 -1.94 19.77 -1.45
N CYS A 318 -3.21 19.88 -1.03
CA CYS A 318 -3.65 19.46 0.32
C CYS A 318 -3.60 17.93 0.54
N LEU A 319 -3.28 17.14 -0.47
CA LEU A 319 -3.42 15.69 -0.47
C LEU A 319 -2.08 14.94 -0.38
N HIS A 320 -0.94 15.62 -0.23
CA HIS A 320 0.38 14.98 -0.18
C HIS A 320 0.59 13.99 0.99
N SER A 321 -0.24 14.06 2.03
CA SER A 321 -0.22 13.09 3.14
C SER A 321 -0.94 11.78 2.80
N VAL A 322 -1.82 11.77 1.80
CA VAL A 322 -2.63 10.61 1.37
C VAL A 322 -2.33 10.15 -0.07
N LEU A 323 -1.71 11.02 -0.87
CA LEU A 323 -1.28 10.76 -2.24
C LEU A 323 0.23 10.92 -2.39
N LEU A 324 0.84 9.97 -3.08
CA LEU A 324 2.15 10.11 -3.68
C LEU A 324 1.98 10.73 -5.06
N VAL A 325 2.26 12.03 -5.14
CA VAL A 325 2.19 12.80 -6.40
C VAL A 325 3.60 12.92 -6.97
N PRO A 326 3.86 12.46 -8.21
CA PRO A 326 5.19 12.56 -8.80
C PRO A 326 5.56 14.02 -9.09
N PRO A 327 6.85 14.37 -9.00
CA PRO A 327 7.32 15.69 -9.40
C PRO A 327 7.10 15.91 -10.90
N ALA A 328 7.05 17.17 -11.32
CA ALA A 328 6.73 17.53 -12.71
C ALA A 328 7.67 16.91 -13.75
N SER A 329 8.91 16.61 -13.36
CA SER A 329 9.91 15.93 -14.20
C SER A 329 9.55 14.47 -14.51
N GLU A 330 8.80 13.81 -13.63
CA GLU A 330 8.49 12.37 -13.72
C GLU A 330 7.00 12.13 -14.02
N ALA A 331 6.19 13.19 -14.06
CA ALA A 331 4.74 13.11 -14.20
C ALA A 331 4.26 12.45 -15.50
N ALA A 332 5.08 12.46 -16.55
CA ALA A 332 4.75 11.83 -17.84
C ALA A 332 4.82 10.30 -17.77
N GLU A 333 5.62 9.75 -16.86
CA GLU A 333 5.90 8.31 -16.75
C GLU A 333 5.29 7.69 -15.49
N LYS A 334 5.21 8.48 -14.40
CA LYS A 334 4.73 7.98 -13.10
C LYS A 334 3.25 8.31 -12.87
N PRO A 335 2.47 7.35 -12.33
CA PRO A 335 1.10 7.59 -11.91
C PRO A 335 1.05 8.33 -10.57
N ILE A 336 -0.13 8.86 -10.22
CA ILE A 336 -0.43 9.25 -8.85
C ILE A 336 -0.85 8.01 -8.08
N ARG A 337 -0.23 7.77 -6.92
CA ARG A 337 -0.56 6.62 -6.06
C ARG A 337 -1.23 7.07 -4.77
N ILE A 338 -2.17 6.27 -4.27
CA ILE A 338 -2.74 6.43 -2.94
C ILE A 338 -1.84 5.67 -1.95
N TYR A 339 -1.41 6.28 -0.85
CA TYR A 339 -0.52 5.62 0.11
C TYR A 339 -1.16 4.40 0.79
N HIS A 340 -2.46 4.47 1.07
CA HIS A 340 -3.16 3.42 1.80
C HIS A 340 -4.55 3.17 1.23
N ALA A 341 -4.89 1.90 1.01
CA ALA A 341 -6.17 1.49 0.43
C ALA A 341 -7.38 2.05 1.22
N SER A 342 -7.26 2.19 2.54
CA SER A 342 -8.34 2.73 3.37
C SER A 342 -8.78 4.15 3.00
N PHE A 343 -7.93 4.96 2.36
CA PHE A 343 -8.34 6.27 1.83
C PHE A 343 -9.27 6.13 0.62
N SER A 344 -8.91 5.25 -0.32
CA SER A 344 -9.80 4.89 -1.43
C SER A 344 -11.12 4.32 -0.90
N ASP A 345 -11.07 3.43 0.09
CA ASP A 345 -12.26 2.82 0.67
C ASP A 345 -13.15 3.85 1.37
N TYR A 346 -12.55 4.78 2.11
CA TYR A 346 -13.26 5.92 2.71
C TYR A 346 -13.96 6.76 1.63
N LEU A 347 -13.27 7.05 0.52
CA LEU A 347 -13.82 7.83 -0.59
C LEU A 347 -14.92 7.08 -1.37
N LYS A 348 -14.95 5.74 -1.32
CA LYS A 348 -15.95 4.89 -1.98
C LYS A 348 -17.15 4.59 -1.08
N ASP A 349 -17.01 4.64 0.23
CA ASP A 349 -18.05 4.27 1.19
C ASP A 349 -18.77 5.52 1.76
N PRO A 350 -20.06 5.73 1.44
CA PRO A 350 -20.83 6.86 1.95
C PRO A 350 -21.05 6.79 3.47
N SER A 351 -21.04 5.60 4.06
CA SER A 351 -21.20 5.43 5.51
C SER A 351 -19.96 5.92 6.28
N ARG A 352 -18.78 5.81 5.66
CA ARG A 352 -17.50 6.27 6.23
C ARG A 352 -17.22 7.75 5.96
N SER A 353 -17.54 8.21 4.76
CA SER A 353 -17.40 9.62 4.36
C SER A 353 -18.55 10.52 4.84
N HIS A 354 -19.45 10.00 5.67
CA HIS A 354 -20.60 10.70 6.27
C HIS A 354 -21.46 11.46 5.25
N GLY A 355 -21.61 10.89 4.04
CA GLY A 355 -22.38 11.53 2.97
C GLY A 355 -21.86 12.91 2.53
N SER A 356 -20.59 13.22 2.76
CA SER A 356 -20.02 14.50 2.35
C SER A 356 -20.24 14.75 0.84
N LEU A 357 -20.39 16.03 0.45
CA LEU A 357 -20.49 16.45 -0.96
C LEU A 357 -19.35 15.90 -1.83
N PHE A 358 -18.23 15.53 -1.19
CA PHE A 358 -17.10 14.86 -1.79
C PHE A 358 -17.48 13.51 -2.41
N TRP A 359 -18.19 12.66 -1.66
CA TRP A 359 -18.59 11.33 -2.11
C TRP A 359 -19.59 11.37 -3.27
N MET A 360 -20.63 12.21 -3.17
CA MET A 360 -21.69 12.27 -4.20
C MET A 360 -21.14 12.64 -5.59
N ARG A 361 -20.13 13.51 -5.66
CA ARG A 361 -19.51 13.90 -6.93
C ARG A 361 -18.49 12.89 -7.45
N VAL A 362 -17.72 12.24 -6.56
CA VAL A 362 -16.86 11.12 -6.95
C VAL A 362 -17.73 9.99 -7.52
N GLN A 363 -18.80 9.58 -6.83
CA GLN A 363 -19.73 8.55 -7.30
C GLN A 363 -20.40 8.91 -8.63
N PHE A 364 -20.78 10.17 -8.84
CA PHE A 364 -21.33 10.63 -10.12
C PHE A 364 -20.33 10.43 -11.26
N ILE A 365 -19.05 10.70 -11.05
CA ILE A 365 -17.98 10.46 -12.04
C ILE A 365 -17.76 8.97 -12.28
N LEU A 366 -17.72 8.16 -11.20
CA LEU A 366 -17.66 6.70 -11.30
C LEU A 366 -18.83 6.15 -12.14
N THR A 367 -20.03 6.71 -11.97
CA THR A 367 -21.26 6.27 -12.66
C THR A 367 -21.33 6.73 -14.11
N LEU A 368 -20.89 7.95 -14.42
CA LEU A 368 -20.84 8.45 -15.79
C LEU A 368 -19.78 7.74 -16.63
N HIS A 369 -18.62 7.41 -16.06
CA HIS A 369 -17.54 6.78 -16.82
C HIS A 369 -17.86 5.35 -17.25
N VAL A 370 -18.69 4.62 -16.50
CA VAL A 370 -19.21 3.30 -16.94
C VAL A 370 -19.94 3.38 -18.29
N LYS A 371 -20.39 4.58 -18.72
CA LYS A 371 -21.07 4.77 -20.01
C LYS A 371 -20.15 5.24 -21.17
N ASP A 372 -19.00 5.85 -20.90
CA ASP A 372 -18.15 6.54 -21.91
C ASP A 372 -16.72 5.95 -22.05
N SER A 373 -16.49 4.69 -21.64
CA SER A 373 -15.14 4.09 -21.55
C SER A 373 -14.35 4.02 -22.87
N SER A 374 -14.98 4.27 -24.03
CA SER A 374 -14.30 4.26 -25.34
C SER A 374 -13.26 5.37 -25.47
N ASP A 375 -13.55 6.59 -25.01
CA ASP A 375 -12.70 7.74 -25.29
C ASP A 375 -11.44 7.76 -24.42
N PHE A 376 -11.54 7.24 -23.18
CA PHE A 376 -10.42 7.20 -22.24
C PHE A 376 -9.39 6.11 -22.59
N ASN A 377 -9.85 4.93 -23.01
CA ASN A 377 -8.96 3.86 -23.44
C ASN A 377 -8.15 4.28 -24.68
N THR A 378 -8.77 5.05 -25.59
CA THR A 378 -8.09 5.59 -26.78
C THR A 378 -6.99 6.60 -26.42
N LEU A 379 -7.13 7.33 -25.31
CA LEU A 379 -6.13 8.28 -24.81
C LEU A 379 -4.92 7.57 -24.15
N ILE A 380 -5.16 6.45 -23.48
CA ILE A 380 -4.10 5.63 -22.83
C ILE A 380 -3.22 4.95 -23.86
N ASP A 381 -3.78 4.51 -25.00
CA ASP A 381 -3.05 3.75 -26.03
C ASP A 381 -2.33 4.62 -27.08
N SER A 382 -2.41 5.96 -26.97
CA SER A 382 -1.81 6.88 -27.95
C SER A 382 -0.33 7.19 -27.64
N PRO A 383 0.61 7.00 -28.58
CA PRO A 383 2.06 7.18 -28.37
C PRO A 383 2.53 8.65 -28.43
N LEU A 384 1.70 9.61 -28.04
CA LEU A 384 2.04 11.03 -28.08
C LEU A 384 3.01 11.40 -26.95
N GLN A 385 3.94 12.33 -27.20
CA GLN A 385 4.72 12.97 -26.13
C GLN A 385 3.73 13.63 -25.15
N VAL A 386 3.53 12.98 -23.99
CA VAL A 386 2.51 13.41 -23.03
C VAL A 386 3.04 14.59 -22.22
N THR A 387 2.87 15.80 -22.74
CA THR A 387 3.10 17.05 -22.01
C THR A 387 1.79 17.59 -21.45
N PHE A 388 1.87 18.44 -20.42
CA PHE A 388 0.70 19.15 -19.91
C PHE A 388 0.08 20.03 -21.00
N PRO A 389 -1.23 20.31 -20.96
CA PRO A 389 -1.88 21.21 -21.90
C PRO A 389 -1.30 22.61 -21.72
N ASP A 390 -0.93 23.25 -22.83
CA ASP A 390 -0.61 24.68 -22.82
C ASP A 390 -1.89 25.48 -22.57
N LEU A 391 -1.81 26.52 -21.74
CA LEU A 391 -2.88 27.51 -21.60
C LEU A 391 -3.08 28.18 -22.96
N VAL A 392 -4.14 27.84 -23.68
CA VAL A 392 -4.62 28.69 -24.77
C VAL A 392 -5.19 29.95 -24.09
N PRO A 393 -4.59 31.13 -24.29
CA PRO A 393 -5.14 32.35 -23.72
C PRO A 393 -6.55 32.56 -24.29
N LYS A 394 -7.53 32.72 -23.39
CA LYS A 394 -8.91 33.06 -23.75
C LYS A 394 -9.02 34.47 -24.30
#